data_AF-A0A4R9QP10-F1
#
_entry.id   AF-A0A4R9QP10-F1
#
_cell.length_a   1.000
_cell.length_b   1.000
_cell.length_c   1.000
_cell.angle_alpha   90.00
_cell.angle_beta   90.00
_cell.angle_gamma   90.00
#
_symmetry.space_group_name_H-M   'P 1'
#
loop_
_entity.id
_entity.type
_entity.pdbx_description
1 polymer ?
#
loop_
_entity_poly.entity_id
_entity_poly.type
_entity_poly.pdbx_seq_one_letter_code
_entity_poly.pdbx_strand_id
1 'polypeptide(L)'
;MASRFILSFLLLLTTAGGARADFTDGKLPDGAYHCEVYLLGLFLDLGVITIKGSLYSGPDTFGAAPQAYNYQMNANGEIAWLGPLGGYTSGGNSISMTQATLDDPSGPSFDIIMKQQNGAFTASTCTKK
;
A
#
# COMPACT_ATOMS: atom_id res chain seq x y z
N MET A 1 -11.09 -59.00 -30.48
CA MET A 1 -10.30 -59.50 -29.34
C MET A 1 -9.35 -58.39 -28.91
N ALA A 2 -9.21 -58.18 -27.61
CA ALA A 2 -8.80 -56.94 -26.95
C ALA A 2 -7.29 -56.63 -26.95
N SER A 3 -6.94 -55.33 -26.86
CA SER A 3 -5.78 -54.75 -26.14
C SER A 3 -5.87 -53.22 -26.29
N ARG A 4 -6.28 -52.34 -25.35
CA ARG A 4 -5.89 -51.96 -23.97
C ARG A 4 -4.53 -51.23 -23.83
N PHE A 5 -4.60 -50.12 -23.06
CA PHE A 5 -3.56 -49.24 -22.47
C PHE A 5 -3.02 -48.09 -23.35
N ILE A 6 -3.51 -46.85 -23.21
CA ILE A 6 -3.28 -45.79 -22.17
C ILE A 6 -1.86 -45.21 -22.22
N LEU A 7 -1.79 -43.87 -22.29
CA LEU A 7 -0.73 -42.88 -21.95
C LEU A 7 -0.60 -41.88 -23.13
N SER A 8 -0.54 -40.56 -23.00
CA SER A 8 -0.31 -39.71 -21.83
C SER A 8 -0.50 -38.23 -22.19
N PHE A 9 -0.93 -37.46 -21.18
CA PHE A 9 -0.58 -36.06 -20.92
C PHE A 9 -0.73 -35.05 -22.07
N LEU A 10 -1.94 -34.48 -22.22
CA LEU A 10 -2.02 -33.10 -22.70
C LEU A 10 -1.48 -32.19 -21.59
N LEU A 11 -0.30 -31.61 -21.82
CA LEU A 11 0.27 -30.53 -21.03
C LEU A 11 -0.70 -29.36 -20.97
N LEU A 12 -1.26 -29.11 -19.78
CA LEU A 12 -1.80 -27.80 -19.43
C LEU A 12 -0.62 -26.86 -19.23
N LEU A 13 -0.22 -26.14 -20.28
CA LEU A 13 0.62 -24.95 -20.15
C LEU A 13 -0.24 -23.84 -19.55
N THR A 14 -0.42 -23.87 -18.23
CA THR A 14 -0.90 -22.69 -17.51
C THR A 14 0.23 -21.66 -17.50
N THR A 15 0.20 -20.74 -18.46
CA THR A 15 0.96 -19.49 -18.36
C THR A 15 0.29 -18.60 -17.29
N ALA A 16 0.48 -18.96 -16.02
CA ALA A 16 0.26 -18.04 -14.91
C ALA A 16 1.48 -17.12 -14.83
N GLY A 17 1.57 -16.18 -15.78
CA GLY A 17 2.73 -15.31 -15.91
C GLY A 17 2.35 -14.02 -16.58
N GLY A 18 1.85 -13.07 -15.79
CA GLY A 18 1.49 -11.73 -16.26
C GLY A 18 1.16 -10.83 -15.09
N ALA A 19 2.22 -10.29 -14.46
CA ALA A 19 2.22 -9.11 -13.59
C ALA A 19 1.17 -9.09 -12.47
N ARG A 20 1.33 -9.93 -11.44
CA ARG A 20 0.96 -9.45 -10.10
C ARG A 20 2.02 -8.43 -9.74
N ALA A 21 1.62 -7.23 -9.36
CA ALA A 21 2.55 -6.30 -8.73
C ALA A 21 2.99 -6.97 -7.42
N ASP A 22 4.13 -7.63 -7.49
CA ASP A 22 4.75 -8.31 -6.37
C ASP A 22 5.65 -7.30 -5.65
N PHE A 23 5.92 -7.50 -4.37
CA PHE A 23 6.77 -6.61 -3.58
C PHE A 23 8.26 -6.71 -3.97
N THR A 24 8.58 -7.39 -5.08
CA THR A 24 9.93 -7.69 -5.56
C THR A 24 10.76 -6.46 -5.87
N ASP A 25 10.14 -5.38 -6.32
CA ASP A 25 10.83 -4.10 -6.55
C ASP A 25 11.10 -3.33 -5.24
N GLY A 26 10.52 -3.77 -4.12
CA GLY A 26 10.70 -3.16 -2.80
C GLY A 26 10.23 -1.70 -2.73
N LYS A 27 9.34 -1.29 -3.65
CA LYS A 27 8.79 0.07 -3.75
C LYS A 27 7.32 0.05 -4.12
N LEU A 28 6.61 1.07 -3.68
CA LEU A 28 5.29 1.39 -4.19
C LEU A 28 5.41 1.94 -5.63
N PRO A 29 4.45 1.63 -6.52
CA PRO A 29 4.38 2.28 -7.82
C PRO A 29 4.28 3.80 -7.68
N ASP A 30 5.05 4.55 -8.45
CA ASP A 30 4.99 6.02 -8.51
C ASP A 30 3.55 6.50 -8.75
N GLY A 31 3.13 7.54 -8.04
CA GLY A 31 1.78 8.07 -8.17
C GLY A 31 1.28 8.85 -6.96
N ALA A 32 0.07 9.37 -7.09
CA ALA A 32 -0.65 10.04 -6.02
C ALA A 32 -1.61 9.05 -5.36
N TYR A 33 -1.46 8.85 -4.05
CA TYR A 33 -2.30 7.99 -3.24
C TYR A 33 -3.21 8.85 -2.38
N HIS A 34 -4.51 8.80 -2.67
CA HIS A 34 -5.53 9.52 -1.92
C HIS A 34 -5.90 8.71 -0.68
N CYS A 35 -5.78 9.32 0.49
CA CYS A 35 -5.95 8.66 1.77
C CYS A 35 -7.29 9.01 2.41
N GLU A 36 -8.02 7.99 2.85
CA GLU A 36 -9.31 8.15 3.49
C GLU A 36 -9.37 7.31 4.77
N VAL A 37 -10.12 7.80 5.77
CA VAL A 37 -10.47 7.02 6.97
C VAL A 37 -11.97 6.86 7.05
N TYR A 38 -12.43 5.65 7.34
CA TYR A 38 -13.83 5.39 7.66
C TYR A 38 -14.07 5.60 9.15
N LEU A 39 -14.83 6.64 9.49
CA LEU A 39 -15.18 6.96 10.88
C LEU A 39 -16.68 7.23 10.99
N LEU A 40 -17.36 6.47 11.87
CA LEU A 40 -18.77 6.68 12.23
C LEU A 40 -19.74 6.78 11.03
N GLY A 41 -19.51 5.99 9.98
CA GLY A 41 -20.39 5.99 8.80
C GLY A 41 -19.98 6.93 7.68
N LEU A 42 -18.88 7.68 7.83
CA LEU A 42 -18.39 8.65 6.86
C LEU A 42 -16.94 8.33 6.47
N PHE A 43 -16.61 8.55 5.20
CA PHE A 43 -15.23 8.60 4.73
C PHE A 43 -14.72 10.04 4.88
N LEU A 44 -13.65 10.22 5.62
CA LEU A 44 -12.98 11.49 5.79
C LEU A 44 -11.72 11.51 4.92
N ASP A 45 -11.57 12.59 4.15
CA ASP A 45 -10.38 12.85 3.34
C ASP A 45 -9.20 13.25 4.23
N LEU A 46 -8.09 12.53 4.11
CA LEU A 46 -6.83 12.78 4.83
C LEU A 46 -5.74 13.38 3.94
N GLY A 47 -6.06 13.67 2.68
CA GLY A 47 -5.15 14.24 1.69
C GLY A 47 -4.45 13.20 0.83
N VAL A 48 -3.37 13.62 0.17
CA VAL A 48 -2.66 12.83 -0.84
C VAL A 48 -1.21 12.61 -0.44
N ILE A 49 -0.76 11.35 -0.44
CA ILE A 49 0.64 10.97 -0.36
C ILE A 49 1.16 10.75 -1.78
N THR A 50 2.20 11.46 -2.18
CA THR A 50 2.83 11.25 -3.50
C THR A 50 4.06 10.38 -3.36
N ILE A 51 4.17 9.34 -4.18
CA ILE A 51 5.32 8.44 -4.25
C ILE A 51 6.09 8.72 -5.55
N LYS A 52 7.42 8.85 -5.43
CA LYS A 52 8.35 8.95 -6.57
C LYS A 52 9.63 8.17 -6.28
N GLY A 53 9.74 6.98 -6.83
CA GLY A 53 10.80 6.02 -6.52
C GLY A 53 10.79 5.66 -5.03
N SER A 54 11.87 5.98 -4.33
CA SER A 54 12.01 5.75 -2.88
C SER A 54 11.65 6.96 -2.03
N LEU A 55 11.09 8.00 -2.64
CA LEU A 55 10.70 9.23 -1.97
C LEU A 55 9.18 9.31 -1.82
N TYR A 56 8.74 9.94 -0.73
CA TYR A 56 7.35 10.31 -0.50
C TYR A 56 7.23 11.77 -0.07
N SER A 57 6.07 12.38 -0.32
CA SER A 57 5.66 13.68 0.21
C SER A 57 4.18 13.68 0.58
N GLY A 58 3.77 14.60 1.46
CA GLY A 58 2.41 14.66 2.00
C GLY A 58 2.20 13.75 3.23
N PRO A 59 0.95 13.56 3.67
CA PRO A 59 -0.29 14.14 3.13
C PRO A 59 -0.33 15.66 3.28
N ASP A 60 -0.66 16.36 2.19
CA ASP A 60 -0.88 17.81 2.22
C ASP A 60 -2.28 18.13 2.73
N THR A 61 -2.39 18.44 4.01
CA THR A 61 -3.64 18.92 4.63
C THR A 61 -3.61 20.40 5.01
N PHE A 62 -2.45 20.96 5.38
CA PHE A 62 -2.30 22.38 5.75
C PHE A 62 -0.87 22.91 5.49
N GLY A 63 -0.66 23.71 4.42
CA GLY A 63 0.60 24.45 4.19
C GLY A 63 1.46 23.93 3.04
N ALA A 64 2.61 24.60 2.82
CA ALA A 64 3.49 24.37 1.67
C ALA A 64 4.06 22.94 1.64
N ALA A 65 4.19 22.41 0.42
CA ALA A 65 4.58 21.03 0.13
C ALA A 65 5.77 20.57 1.02
N PRO A 66 5.59 19.51 1.83
CA PRO A 66 6.64 18.93 2.61
C PRO A 66 7.82 18.61 1.72
N GLN A 67 9.03 18.87 2.24
CA GLN A 67 10.24 18.24 1.72
C GLN A 67 9.99 16.74 1.53
N ALA A 68 10.45 16.18 0.41
CA ALA A 68 10.32 14.76 0.17
C ALA A 68 11.24 13.98 1.11
N TYR A 69 10.72 12.91 1.70
CA TYR A 69 11.47 12.02 2.59
C TYR A 69 11.62 10.64 1.97
N ASN A 70 12.59 9.86 2.44
CA ASN A 70 12.71 8.47 2.00
C ASN A 70 11.69 7.59 2.70
N TYR A 71 11.26 6.53 2.02
CA TYR A 71 10.60 5.38 2.64
C TYR A 71 11.31 4.10 2.20
N GLN A 72 11.08 3.03 2.95
CA GLN A 72 11.51 1.68 2.59
C GLN A 72 10.30 0.76 2.62
N MET A 73 10.25 -0.20 1.70
CA MET A 73 9.26 -1.28 1.74
C MET A 73 10.01 -2.60 1.74
N ASN A 74 9.67 -3.48 2.68
CA ASN A 74 10.26 -4.82 2.72
C ASN A 74 9.54 -5.77 1.74
N ALA A 75 10.06 -6.99 1.60
CA ALA A 75 9.50 -8.00 0.70
C ALA A 75 8.10 -8.48 1.09
N ASN A 76 7.60 -8.12 2.28
CA ASN A 76 6.24 -8.42 2.73
C ASN A 76 5.27 -7.24 2.49
N GLY A 77 5.73 -6.14 1.89
CA GLY A 77 4.92 -4.95 1.67
C GLY A 77 4.79 -4.04 2.89
N GLU A 78 5.52 -4.29 3.98
CA GLU A 78 5.53 -3.38 5.12
C GLU A 78 6.35 -2.14 4.78
N ILE A 79 5.78 -0.96 5.03
CA ILE A 79 6.37 0.32 4.69
C ILE A 79 6.88 1.02 5.95
N ALA A 80 8.15 1.41 5.92
CA ALA A 80 8.78 2.27 6.91
C ALA A 80 8.98 3.69 6.33
N TRP A 81 8.33 4.67 6.94
CA TRP A 81 8.49 6.08 6.61
C TRP A 81 9.71 6.65 7.34
N LEU A 82 10.71 7.15 6.61
CA LEU A 82 11.97 7.67 7.19
C LEU A 82 11.93 9.18 7.43
N GLY A 83 10.72 9.71 7.60
CA GLY A 83 10.44 11.10 7.91
C GLY A 83 9.08 11.22 8.61
N PRO A 84 8.66 12.44 8.97
CA PRO A 84 7.31 12.67 9.45
C PRO A 84 6.29 12.34 8.35
N LEU A 85 5.17 11.76 8.76
CA LEU A 85 4.02 11.56 7.90
C LEU A 85 2.92 12.51 8.38
N GLY A 86 2.69 13.57 7.62
CA GLY A 86 1.80 14.67 8.00
C GLY A 86 0.43 14.18 8.48
N GLY A 87 -0.07 14.75 9.58
CA GLY A 87 -1.34 14.33 10.21
C GLY A 87 -1.23 13.02 11.02
N TYR A 88 -0.49 12.03 10.54
CA TYR A 88 -0.36 10.73 11.19
C TYR A 88 0.66 10.67 12.33
N THR A 89 1.72 11.50 12.27
CA THR A 89 2.76 11.57 13.32
C THR A 89 2.73 12.89 14.11
N SER A 90 1.63 13.64 14.01
CA SER A 90 1.43 14.92 14.70
C SER A 90 0.59 14.74 15.98
N GLY A 91 0.68 15.69 16.92
CA GLY A 91 -0.21 15.71 18.10
C GLY A 91 -0.04 14.53 19.07
N GLY A 92 1.12 13.87 19.09
CA GLY A 92 1.38 12.69 19.91
C GLY A 92 0.92 11.37 19.28
N ASN A 93 0.46 11.40 18.03
CA ASN A 93 0.17 10.19 17.25
C ASN A 93 1.47 9.53 16.77
N SER A 94 1.39 8.22 16.52
CA SER A 94 2.48 7.42 15.97
C SER A 94 1.96 6.41 14.97
N ILE A 95 2.78 6.05 13.97
CA ILE A 95 2.49 4.93 13.08
C ILE A 95 2.75 3.62 13.84
N SER A 96 1.75 2.76 13.90
CA SER A 96 1.90 1.40 14.40
C SER A 96 2.34 0.44 13.30
N MET A 97 1.77 0.59 12.10
CA MET A 97 2.08 -0.25 10.94
C MET A 97 1.65 0.47 9.66
N THR A 98 2.34 0.20 8.55
CA THR A 98 1.85 0.52 7.21
C THR A 98 2.06 -0.68 6.31
N GLN A 99 1.02 -1.11 5.62
CA GLN A 99 1.03 -2.34 4.82
C GLN A 99 0.52 -2.04 3.40
N ALA A 100 1.32 -2.38 2.40
CA ALA A 100 0.93 -2.28 1.00
C ALA A 100 0.10 -3.49 0.55
N THR A 101 -0.83 -3.21 -0.36
CA THR A 101 -1.65 -4.17 -1.11
C THR A 101 -1.53 -3.83 -2.59
N LEU A 102 -0.73 -4.59 -3.32
CA LEU A 102 -0.39 -4.27 -4.72
C LEU A 102 -1.18 -5.07 -5.76
N ASP A 103 -1.81 -6.16 -5.34
CA ASP A 103 -2.53 -7.11 -6.18
C ASP A 103 -4.05 -6.88 -6.21
N ASP A 104 -4.53 -5.76 -5.66
CA ASP A 104 -5.94 -5.40 -5.67
C ASP A 104 -6.41 -5.05 -7.09
N PRO A 105 -7.55 -5.60 -7.58
CA PRO A 105 -8.12 -5.26 -8.88
C PRO A 105 -8.42 -3.77 -9.09
N SER A 106 -8.62 -3.01 -8.00
CA SER A 106 -8.86 -1.56 -8.02
C SER A 106 -7.58 -0.73 -8.13
N GLY A 107 -6.41 -1.37 -8.09
CA GLY A 107 -5.10 -0.74 -8.17
C GLY A 107 -4.32 -0.81 -6.86
N PRO A 108 -3.02 -0.43 -6.86
CA PRO A 108 -2.19 -0.51 -5.69
C PRO A 108 -2.67 0.45 -4.59
N SER A 109 -2.66 -0.03 -3.37
CA SER A 109 -3.04 0.71 -2.17
C SER A 109 -2.12 0.37 -1.00
N PHE A 110 -2.26 1.10 0.10
CA PHE A 110 -1.68 0.73 1.37
C PHE A 110 -2.54 1.24 2.53
N ASP A 111 -2.54 0.49 3.63
CA ASP A 111 -3.22 0.86 4.86
C ASP A 111 -2.24 1.40 5.89
N ILE A 112 -2.59 2.49 6.55
CA ILE A 112 -1.84 3.05 7.68
C ILE A 112 -2.64 2.80 8.96
N ILE A 113 -2.03 2.08 9.89
CA ILE A 113 -2.54 1.92 11.24
C ILE A 113 -1.83 2.93 12.14
N MET A 114 -2.57 3.94 12.58
CA MET A 114 -2.09 4.98 13.48
C MET A 114 -2.54 4.68 14.90
N LYS A 115 -1.61 4.75 15.85
CA LYS A 115 -1.90 4.81 17.29
C LYS A 115 -1.99 6.27 17.72
N GLN A 116 -3.13 6.63 18.29
CA GLN A 116 -3.39 7.96 18.82
C GLN A 116 -2.75 8.14 20.20
N GLN A 117 -2.60 9.41 20.62
CA GLN A 117 -2.06 9.75 21.94
C GLN A 117 -2.83 9.09 23.11
N ASN A 118 -4.15 8.93 22.97
CA ASN A 118 -5.00 8.26 23.97
C ASN A 118 -4.90 6.73 23.95
N GLY A 119 -4.05 6.16 23.08
CA GLY A 119 -3.85 4.72 22.92
C GLY A 119 -4.82 4.02 21.96
N ALA A 120 -5.83 4.71 21.43
CA ALA A 120 -6.73 4.16 20.42
C ALA A 120 -6.02 3.99 19.08
N PHE A 121 -6.55 3.08 18.25
CA PHE A 121 -6.04 2.83 16.90
C PHE A 121 -7.06 3.27 15.86
N THR A 122 -6.56 3.83 14.76
CA THR A 122 -7.34 4.14 13.56
C THR A 122 -6.63 3.60 12.33
N ALA A 123 -7.42 3.13 11.37
CA ALA A 123 -6.94 2.65 10.08
C ALA A 123 -7.39 3.61 8.99
N SER A 124 -6.50 3.97 8.09
CA SER A 124 -6.82 4.71 6.86
C SER A 124 -6.27 3.96 5.67
N THR A 125 -6.99 4.00 4.56
CA THR A 125 -6.57 3.38 3.30
C THR A 125 -6.17 4.46 2.33
N CYS A 126 -5.00 4.30 1.72
CA CYS A 126 -4.49 5.18 0.67
C CYS A 126 -4.48 4.43 -0.66
N THR A 127 -5.30 4.87 -1.61
CA THR A 127 -5.45 4.20 -2.91
C THR A 127 -4.87 5.07 -4.01
N LYS A 128 -4.09 4.46 -4.90
CA LYS A 128 -3.54 5.16 -6.07
C LYS A 128 -4.69 5.62 -6.98
N LYS A 129 -4.71 6.91 -7.31
CA LYS A 129 -5.64 7.50 -8.29
C LYS A 129 -5.00 7.61 -9.67
#